data_AF-A0ABD0NVM1-F1
#
_entry.id   AF-A0ABD0NVM1-F1
#
_cell.length_a   1.000
_cell.length_b   1.000
_cell.length_c   1.000
_cell.angle_alpha   90.00
_cell.angle_beta   90.00
_cell.angle_gamma   90.00
#
_symmetry.space_group_name_H-M   'P 1'
#
loop_
_entity.id
_entity.type
_entity.pdbx_description
1 polymer ?
#
loop_
_entity_poly.entity_id
_entity_poly.type
_entity_poly.pdbx_seq_one_letter_code
_entity_poly.pdbx_strand_id
1 'polypeptide(L)' 'KRLAKRKLIEENRERRRREELQKTVWERPEPTQEEWELIRVVTEAHMATNAQGNHWKQKRKFL' A
#
# COMPACT_ATOMS: atom_id res chain seq x y z
N LYS A 1 8.87 -14.19 -30.68
CA LYS A 1 8.00 -13.67 -29.58
C LYS A 1 8.40 -14.16 -28.17
N ARG A 2 8.81 -15.43 -27.93
CA ARG A 2 9.15 -15.94 -26.57
C ARG A 2 10.37 -15.27 -25.92
N LEU A 3 11.40 -14.95 -26.70
CA LEU A 3 12.63 -14.31 -26.21
C LEU A 3 12.39 -12.90 -25.63
N ALA A 4 11.57 -12.09 -26.31
CA ALA A 4 11.20 -10.77 -25.83
C ALA A 4 10.43 -10.83 -24.50
N LYS A 5 9.51 -11.79 -24.36
CA LYS A 5 8.78 -12.02 -23.10
C LYS A 5 9.73 -12.45 -21.97
N ARG A 6 10.69 -13.34 -22.25
CA ARG A 6 11.69 -13.79 -21.27
C ARG A 6 12.53 -12.62 -20.79
N LYS A 7 13.01 -11.77 -21.70
CA LYS A 7 13.79 -10.57 -21.37
C LYS A 7 13.01 -9.58 -20.51
N LEU A 8 11.75 -9.33 -20.85
CA LEU A 8 10.87 -8.44 -20.08
C LEU A 8 10.55 -8.98 -18.68
N ILE A 9 10.47 -10.30 -18.51
CA ILE A 9 10.30 -10.92 -17.18
C ILE A 9 11.58 -10.78 -16.35
N GLU A 10 12.75 -11.00 -16.95
CA GLU A 10 14.06 -10.83 -16.31
C GLU A 10 14.24 -9.37 -15.83
N GLU A 11 14.01 -8.40 -16.72
CA GLU A 11 14.09 -6.96 -16.41
C GLU A 11 13.11 -6.54 -15.30
N ASN A 12 11.87 -7.05 -15.31
CA ASN A 12 10.91 -6.78 -14.23
C ASN A 12 11.33 -7.39 -12.89
N ARG A 13 11.95 -8.58 -12.90
CA ARG A 13 12.48 -9.22 -11.69
C ARG A 13 13.68 -8.46 -11.12
N GLU A 14 14.58 -7.99 -11.97
CA GLU A 14 15.69 -7.14 -11.56
C GLU A 14 15.22 -5.79 -11.03
N ARG A 15 14.25 -5.15 -11.71
CA ARG A 15 13.64 -3.90 -11.24
C ARG A 15 13.01 -4.08 -9.87
N ARG A 16 12.20 -5.14 -9.68
CA ARG A 16 11.58 -5.44 -8.38
C ARG A 16 12.62 -5.68 -7.29
N ARG A 17 13.67 -6.46 -7.56
CA ARG A 17 14.76 -6.69 -6.59
C ARG A 17 15.47 -5.40 -6.20
N ARG A 18 15.75 -4.50 -7.15
CA ARG A 18 16.38 -3.20 -6.86
C ARG A 18 15.47 -2.30 -6.04
N GLU A 19 14.18 -2.26 -6.34
CA GLU A 19 13.19 -1.49 -5.58
C GLU A 19 13.01 -2.05 -4.15
N GLU A 20 13.01 -3.37 -3.98
CA GLU A 20 12.96 -4.02 -2.66
C GLU A 20 14.23 -3.74 -1.84
N LEU A 21 15.41 -3.88 -2.46
CA LEU A 21 16.69 -3.51 -1.84
C LEU A 21 16.71 -2.04 -1.43
N GLN A 22 16.26 -1.13 -2.31
CA GLN A 22 16.13 0.29 -1.95
C GLN A 22 15.15 0.49 -0.80
N LYS A 23 13.99 -0.18 -0.79
CA LYS A 23 13.05 -0.12 0.34
C LYS A 23 13.64 -0.61 1.65
N THR A 24 14.52 -1.61 1.62
CA THR A 24 15.19 -2.14 2.82
C THR A 24 16.37 -1.29 3.29
N VAL A 25 16.98 -0.48 2.40
CA VAL A 25 18.12 0.38 2.74
C VAL A 25 17.69 1.62 3.53
N TRP A 26 16.42 1.99 3.47
CA TRP A 26 15.86 2.97 4.39
C TRP A 26 15.37 2.23 5.64
N GLU A 27 16.10 2.32 6.76
CA GLU A 27 15.48 2.18 8.08
C GLU A 27 14.44 3.29 8.16
N ARG A 28 13.20 2.97 7.77
CA ARG A 28 12.08 3.87 7.94
C ARG A 28 11.85 3.90 9.45
N PRO A 29 12.10 5.03 10.14
CA PRO A 29 11.88 5.09 11.56
C PRO A 29 10.41 4.72 11.83
N GLU A 30 10.19 3.87 12.82
CA GLU A 30 8.83 3.65 13.29
C GLU A 30 8.26 4.98 13.78
N PRO A 31 6.93 5.19 13.64
CA PRO A 31 6.31 6.37 14.21
C PRO A 31 6.63 6.49 15.69
N THR A 32 6.87 7.70 16.15
CA THR A 32 6.98 8.04 17.56
C THR A 32 5.66 7.78 18.29
N GLN A 33 5.69 7.75 19.63
CA GLN A 33 4.47 7.55 20.43
C GLN A 33 3.38 8.60 20.13
N GLU A 34 3.77 9.86 19.96
CA GLU A 34 2.87 10.96 19.60
C GLU A 34 2.26 10.77 18.21
N GLU A 35 3.08 10.34 17.23
CA GLU A 35 2.59 10.02 15.89
C GLU A 35 1.65 8.81 15.90
N TRP A 36 1.90 7.80 16.74
CA TRP A 36 0.98 6.67 16.91
C TRP A 36 -0.35 7.09 17.53
N GLU A 37 -0.34 8.01 18.50
CA GLU A 37 -1.56 8.61 19.04
C GLU A 37 -2.34 9.38 17.97
N LEU A 38 -1.66 10.20 17.18
CA LEU A 38 -2.27 10.93 16.07
C LEU A 38 -2.84 9.97 15.01
N ILE A 39 -2.09 8.95 14.60
CA ILE A 39 -2.53 7.93 13.64
C ILE A 39 -3.81 7.26 14.14
N ARG A 40 -3.87 6.89 15.42
CA ARG A 40 -5.07 6.28 16.01
C ARG A 40 -6.27 7.21 15.95
N VAL A 41 -6.13 8.43 16.47
CA VAL A 41 -7.23 9.42 16.52
C VAL A 41 -7.78 9.73 15.12
N VAL A 42 -6.90 9.97 14.14
CA VAL A 42 -7.31 10.27 12.76
C VAL A 42 -7.98 9.06 12.12
N THR A 43 -7.47 7.85 12.35
CA THR A 43 -8.04 6.61 11.82
C THR A 43 -9.43 6.37 12.38
N GLU A 44 -9.62 6.54 13.69
CA GLU A 44 -10.91 6.39 14.36
C GLU A 44 -11.93 7.42 13.86
N ALA A 45 -11.54 8.69 13.77
CA ALA A 45 -12.39 9.76 13.24
C ALA A 45 -12.81 9.49 11.78
N HIS A 46 -11.88 9.01 10.96
CA HIS A 46 -12.18 8.61 9.58
C HIS A 46 -13.15 7.42 9.54
N MET A 47 -12.91 6.37 10.33
CA MET A 47 -13.78 5.19 10.37
C MET A 47 -15.20 5.52 10.84
N ALA A 48 -15.33 6.41 11.84
CA ALA A 48 -16.63 6.83 12.37
C ALA A 48 -17.44 7.65 11.37
N THR A 49 -16.77 8.40 10.49
CA THR A 49 -17.42 9.28 9.50
C THR A 49 -17.51 8.66 8.10
N ASN A 50 -16.90 7.50 7.87
CA ASN A 50 -16.94 6.81 6.58
C ASN A 50 -18.29 6.14 6.33
N ALA A 51 -19.01 6.60 5.29
CA ALA A 51 -20.42 6.30 5.05
C ALA A 51 -20.79 4.81 4.92
N GLN A 52 -19.87 3.92 4.56
CA GLN A 52 -20.18 2.49 4.38
C GLN A 52 -19.11 1.53 4.88
N GLY A 53 -17.98 2.06 5.39
CA GLY A 53 -16.86 1.27 5.89
C GLY A 53 -16.51 0.08 4.97
N ASN A 54 -16.24 -1.07 5.57
CA ASN A 54 -15.83 -2.27 4.83
C ASN A 54 -16.92 -2.89 3.93
N HIS A 55 -18.19 -2.51 4.11
CA HIS A 55 -19.33 -3.11 3.40
C HIS A 55 -19.76 -2.30 2.16
N TRP A 56 -19.03 -1.24 1.80
CA TRP A 56 -19.36 -0.36 0.68
C TRP A 56 -19.57 -1.10 -0.65
N LYS A 57 -18.77 -2.14 -0.91
CA LYS A 57 -18.84 -2.92 -2.14
C LYS A 57 -20.17 -3.69 -2.28
N GLN A 58 -20.77 -4.09 -1.17
CA GLN A 58 -22.08 -4.76 -1.12
C GLN A 58 -23.24 -3.77 -1.15
N LYS A 59 -23.08 -2.58 -0.55
CA LYS A 59 -24.15 -1.59 -0.40
C LYS A 59 -24.28 -0.59 -1.55
N ARG A 60 -23.25 -0.42 -2.40
CA ARG A 60 -23.33 0.51 -3.54
C ARG A 60 -24.31 -0.01 -4.61
N LYS A 61 -25.17 0.88 -5.11
CA LYS A 61 -26.05 0.61 -6.26
C LYS A 61 -25.51 1.35 -7.48
N PHE A 62 -25.54 0.69 -8.63
CA PHE A 62 -25.25 1.31 -9.93
C PHE A 62 -26.57 1.69 -10.59
N LEU A 63 -26.65 2.92 -11.11
CA LEU A 63 -27.73 3.38 -11.98
C LEU A 63 -27.43 2.99 -13.43
#